data_AF-F8CQ68-F1
#
_entry.id   AF-F8CQ68-F1
#
_cell.length_a   1.000
_cell.length_b   1.000
_cell.length_c   1.000
_cell.angle_alpha   90.00
_cell.angle_beta   90.00
_cell.angle_gamma   90.00
#
_symmetry.space_group_name_H-M   'P 1'
#
loop_
_entity.id
_entity.type
_entity.pdbx_description
1 polymer ?
#
loop_
_entity_poly.entity_id
_entity_poly.type
_entity_poly.pdbx_seq_one_letter_code
_entity_poly.pdbx_strand_id
1 'polypeptide(L)'
;MPPRRPREPVPPQPLEADAVRELRLRCALATPGDTARGMFFRGILDTVRRIGGSGMEQLCRQSLPEKRYVDFFSYPISQFLPLAYQAAGLLAGHCGGMAAAHRVMGQKAAHDFLESVAGRTMLMLAYDEPRLLLGQLPAGFLAAVSYGERSMVWTGPRGGRFVMKRDFMPAAYHEGVLRAALEAVGARDLVVQGRELGLLDTEYALSWR
;
A
#
# COMPACT_ATOMS: atom_id res chain seq x y z
N MET A 1 24.79 -32.41 -7.45
CA MET A 1 24.30 -31.05 -7.72
C MET A 1 25.21 -30.06 -7.01
N PRO A 2 25.80 -29.07 -7.69
CA PRO A 2 26.53 -28.00 -7.00
C PRO A 2 25.53 -27.11 -6.23
N PRO A 3 25.89 -26.59 -5.04
CA PRO A 3 25.06 -25.64 -4.31
C PRO A 3 24.93 -24.35 -5.14
N ARG A 4 23.69 -23.86 -5.30
CA ARG A 4 23.43 -22.54 -5.91
C ARG A 4 24.19 -21.49 -5.09
N ARG A 5 25.10 -20.76 -5.75
CA ARG A 5 25.74 -19.59 -5.13
C ARG A 5 24.66 -18.65 -4.61
N PRO A 6 24.80 -18.08 -3.39
CA PRO A 6 23.95 -16.98 -2.97
C PRO A 6 24.02 -15.89 -4.05
N ARG A 7 22.86 -15.39 -4.50
CA ARG A 7 22.85 -14.20 -5.35
C ARG A 7 23.50 -13.08 -4.55
N GLU A 8 24.58 -12.52 -5.08
CA GLU A 8 25.16 -11.30 -4.51
C GLU A 8 24.06 -10.23 -4.44
N PRO A 9 23.97 -9.47 -3.33
CA PRO A 9 23.00 -8.40 -3.23
C PRO A 9 23.26 -7.39 -4.33
N VAL A 10 22.28 -7.21 -5.22
CA VAL A 10 22.33 -6.15 -6.21
C VAL A 10 22.39 -4.82 -5.46
N PRO A 11 23.38 -3.96 -5.72
CA PRO A 11 23.48 -2.68 -5.04
C PRO A 11 22.19 -1.87 -5.30
N PRO A 12 21.73 -1.12 -4.29
CA PRO A 12 20.50 -0.35 -4.40
C PRO A 12 20.61 0.62 -5.58
N GLN A 13 19.73 0.45 -6.56
CA GLN A 13 19.69 1.36 -7.70
C GLN A 13 19.01 2.66 -7.28
N PRO A 14 19.49 3.82 -7.76
CA PRO A 14 18.79 5.08 -7.58
C PRO A 14 17.36 4.97 -8.11
N LEU A 15 16.44 5.72 -7.51
CA LEU A 15 15.08 5.83 -8.05
C LEU A 15 15.14 6.37 -9.48
N GLU A 16 14.33 5.77 -10.35
CA GLU A 16 14.17 6.25 -11.72
C GLU A 16 13.66 7.70 -11.73
N ALA A 17 14.07 8.48 -12.74
CA ALA A 17 13.74 9.90 -12.83
C ALA A 17 12.23 10.18 -12.82
N ASP A 18 11.44 9.28 -13.42
CA ASP A 18 9.98 9.36 -13.41
C ASP A 18 9.40 9.17 -12.01
N ALA A 19 9.89 8.19 -11.26
CA ALA A 19 9.49 7.95 -9.88
C ALA A 19 9.85 9.13 -8.96
N VAL A 20 11.03 9.74 -9.14
CA VAL A 20 11.44 10.95 -8.41
C VAL A 20 10.50 12.13 -8.72
N ARG A 21 10.17 12.33 -10.00
CA ARG A 21 9.24 13.39 -10.42
C ARG A 21 7.87 13.18 -9.80
N GLU A 22 7.33 11.97 -9.86
CA GLU A 22 6.01 11.64 -9.32
C GLU A 22 5.95 11.83 -7.80
N LEU A 23 6.95 11.33 -7.06
CA LEU A 23 7.08 11.54 -5.62
C LEU A 23 7.04 13.03 -5.27
N ARG A 24 7.81 13.86 -5.98
CA ARG A 24 7.86 15.30 -5.76
C ARG A 24 6.48 15.95 -5.97
N LEU A 25 5.78 15.56 -7.04
CA LEU A 25 4.45 16.10 -7.35
C LEU A 25 3.42 15.68 -6.28
N ARG A 26 3.43 14.43 -5.83
CA ARG A 26 2.54 13.94 -4.76
C ARG A 26 2.80 14.67 -3.44
N CYS A 27 4.07 14.83 -3.05
CA CYS A 27 4.45 15.58 -1.86
C CYS A 27 4.03 17.05 -1.92
N ALA A 28 4.10 17.69 -3.10
CA ALA A 28 3.69 19.09 -3.27
C ALA A 28 2.18 19.32 -3.08
N LEU A 29 1.35 18.28 -3.21
CA LEU A 29 -0.09 18.34 -2.99
C LEU A 29 -0.52 17.96 -1.57
N ALA A 30 0.42 17.46 -0.76
CA ALA A 30 0.18 17.10 0.63
C ALA A 30 0.14 18.35 1.51
N THR A 31 -0.79 18.36 2.45
CA THR A 31 -0.91 19.37 3.51
C THR A 31 -0.45 18.79 4.85
N PRO A 32 -0.14 19.63 5.85
CA PRO A 32 0.16 19.16 7.20
C PRO A 32 -0.97 18.33 7.85
N GLY A 33 -2.22 18.51 7.39
CA GLY A 33 -3.38 17.75 7.87
C GLY A 33 -3.56 16.38 7.21
N ASP A 34 -2.84 16.10 6.13
CA ASP A 34 -2.89 14.80 5.44
C ASP A 34 -1.96 13.80 6.16
N THR A 35 -2.55 12.81 6.82
CA THR A 35 -1.84 11.88 7.72
C THR A 35 -2.19 10.43 7.46
N ALA A 36 -1.28 9.54 7.84
CA ALA A 36 -1.45 8.10 7.84
C ALA A 36 -1.04 7.50 9.19
N ARG A 37 -1.58 6.33 9.53
CA ARG A 37 -1.24 5.63 10.78
C ARG A 37 0.20 5.11 10.77
N GLY A 38 0.86 5.15 11.94
CA GLY A 38 2.25 4.70 12.11
C GLY A 38 2.48 3.22 11.80
N MET A 39 1.43 2.39 11.85
CA MET A 39 1.53 0.97 11.47
C MET A 39 1.99 0.79 10.03
N PHE A 40 1.62 1.69 9.11
CA PHE A 40 2.02 1.59 7.71
C PHE A 40 3.52 1.87 7.51
N PHE A 41 4.09 2.81 8.28
CA PHE A 41 5.53 3.06 8.29
C PHE A 41 6.29 1.82 8.76
N ARG A 42 5.82 1.19 9.84
CA ARG A 42 6.38 -0.07 10.35
C ARG A 42 6.23 -1.21 9.34
N GLY A 43 5.07 -1.31 8.68
CA GLY A 43 4.78 -2.30 7.66
C GLY A 43 5.79 -2.24 6.50
N ILE A 44 6.09 -1.04 6.00
CA ILE A 44 7.10 -0.87 4.95
C ILE A 44 8.49 -1.32 5.42
N LEU A 45 8.92 -0.88 6.62
CA LEU A 45 10.23 -1.27 7.16
C LEU A 45 10.34 -2.79 7.36
N ASP A 46 9.28 -3.43 7.85
CA ASP A 46 9.22 -4.89 8.00
C ASP A 46 9.26 -5.60 6.64
N THR A 47 8.53 -5.12 5.63
CA THR A 47 8.58 -5.65 4.25
C THR A 47 9.98 -5.54 3.66
N VAL A 48 10.63 -4.38 3.78
CA VAL A 48 12.00 -4.18 3.28
C VAL A 48 12.96 -5.14 3.99
N ARG A 49 12.88 -5.25 5.31
CA ARG A 49 13.71 -6.16 6.09
C ARG A 49 13.53 -7.62 5.68
N ARG A 50 12.29 -8.06 5.43
CA ARG A 50 11.97 -9.44 5.04
C ARG A 50 12.44 -9.80 3.65
N ILE A 51 12.35 -8.88 2.69
CA ILE A 51 12.66 -9.14 1.28
C ILE A 51 14.09 -8.78 0.93
N GLY A 52 14.55 -7.60 1.34
CA GLY A 52 15.86 -7.03 1.01
C GLY A 52 16.91 -7.13 2.12
N GLY A 53 16.51 -7.55 3.33
CA GLY A 53 17.40 -7.70 4.48
C GLY A 53 17.57 -6.44 5.33
N SER A 54 18.25 -6.58 6.47
CA SER A 54 18.43 -5.52 7.48
C SER A 54 19.20 -4.30 6.98
N GLY A 55 20.15 -4.48 6.04
CA GLY A 55 20.90 -3.37 5.46
C GLY A 55 19.99 -2.40 4.69
N MET A 56 19.07 -2.92 3.88
CA MET A 56 18.10 -2.10 3.14
C MET A 56 17.10 -1.43 4.07
N GLU A 57 16.66 -2.11 5.13
CA GLU A 57 15.82 -1.50 6.16
C GLU A 57 16.53 -0.31 6.83
N GLN A 58 17.81 -0.47 7.16
CA GLN A 58 18.59 0.60 7.79
C GLN A 58 18.73 1.83 6.88
N LEU A 59 18.91 1.63 5.57
CA LEU A 59 18.88 2.72 4.58
C LEU A 59 17.55 3.47 4.59
N CYS A 60 16.41 2.75 4.68
CA CYS A 60 15.10 3.40 4.82
C CYS A 60 14.99 4.20 6.13
N ARG A 61 15.50 3.66 7.24
CA ARG A 61 15.44 4.35 8.54
C ARG A 61 16.24 5.63 8.60
N GLN A 62 17.37 5.72 7.89
CA GLN A 62 18.21 6.92 7.85
C GLN A 62 17.48 8.14 7.27
N SER A 63 16.48 7.91 6.42
CA SER A 63 15.68 8.97 5.79
C SER A 63 14.47 9.41 6.63
N LEU A 64 14.19 8.74 7.76
CA LEU A 64 13.01 9.01 8.56
C LEU A 64 13.31 10.03 9.68
N PRO A 65 12.43 11.03 9.89
CA PRO A 65 12.61 11.98 10.97
C PRO A 65 12.41 11.32 12.34
N GLU A 66 11.49 10.35 12.41
CA GLU A 66 11.17 9.64 13.64
C GLU A 66 12.05 8.40 13.81
N LYS A 67 12.57 8.22 15.03
CA LYS A 67 13.28 6.98 15.41
C LYS A 67 12.32 5.78 15.51
N ARG A 68 11.05 6.04 15.84
CA ARG A 68 10.02 5.02 16.06
C ARG A 68 8.63 5.56 15.70
N TYR A 69 7.85 4.71 15.04
CA TYR A 69 6.44 4.96 14.74
C TYR A 69 5.56 4.11 15.67
N VAL A 70 4.54 4.71 16.25
CA VAL A 70 3.52 4.06 17.08
C VAL A 70 2.30 3.78 16.22
N ASP A 71 1.76 2.56 16.28
CA ASP A 71 0.79 2.06 15.29
C ASP A 71 -0.41 2.99 15.07
N PHE A 72 -1.00 3.48 16.16
CA PHE A 72 -2.24 4.26 16.12
C PHE A 72 -2.02 5.77 16.04
N PHE A 73 -0.77 6.24 16.14
CA PHE A 73 -0.47 7.67 16.00
C PHE A 73 -0.52 8.06 14.52
N SER A 74 -0.90 9.30 14.27
CA SER A 74 -0.98 9.87 12.93
C SER A 74 0.31 10.62 12.62
N TYR A 75 0.86 10.35 11.44
CA TYR A 75 2.08 10.97 10.94
C TYR A 75 1.83 11.58 9.55
N PRO A 76 2.50 12.69 9.19
CA PRO A 76 2.29 13.33 7.90
C PRO A 76 2.55 12.39 6.73
N ILE A 77 1.66 12.40 5.73
CA ILE A 77 1.82 11.59 4.51
C ILE A 77 3.09 11.97 3.73
N SER A 78 3.54 13.22 3.86
CA SER A 78 4.79 13.70 3.29
C SER A 78 6.05 13.04 3.87
N GLN A 79 5.95 12.38 5.03
CA GLN A 79 7.03 11.52 5.57
C GLN A 79 6.90 10.08 5.06
N PHE A 80 5.68 9.60 4.83
CA PHE A 80 5.42 8.24 4.36
C PHE A 80 5.78 8.06 2.88
N LEU A 81 5.48 9.05 2.04
CA LEU A 81 5.70 8.96 0.60
C LEU A 81 7.17 8.72 0.24
N PRO A 82 8.15 9.49 0.74
CA PRO A 82 9.56 9.22 0.46
C PRO A 82 9.99 7.82 0.91
N LEU A 83 9.53 7.39 2.09
CA LEU A 83 9.79 6.04 2.60
C LEU A 83 9.28 4.97 1.64
N ALA A 84 8.04 5.11 1.18
CA ALA A 84 7.42 4.13 0.30
C ALA A 84 8.09 4.07 -1.08
N TYR A 85 8.43 5.21 -1.67
CA TYR A 85 9.15 5.24 -2.93
C TYR A 85 10.57 4.68 -2.79
N GLN A 86 11.31 5.09 -1.77
CA GLN A 86 12.64 4.55 -1.48
C GLN A 86 12.58 3.02 -1.30
N ALA A 87 11.65 2.52 -0.50
CA ALA A 87 11.46 1.09 -0.30
C ALA A 87 11.12 0.37 -1.61
N ALA A 88 10.25 0.93 -2.45
CA ALA A 88 9.92 0.35 -3.76
C ALA A 88 11.15 0.27 -4.67
N GLY A 89 12.00 1.30 -4.70
CA GLY A 89 13.25 1.31 -5.46
C GLY A 89 14.23 0.23 -4.97
N LEU A 90 14.45 0.12 -3.66
CA LEU A 90 15.30 -0.90 -3.06
C LEU A 90 14.81 -2.32 -3.35
N LEU A 91 13.50 -2.52 -3.35
CA LEU A 91 12.88 -3.83 -3.58
C LEU A 91 12.63 -4.16 -5.05
N ALA A 92 12.79 -3.21 -5.98
CA ALA A 92 12.43 -3.39 -7.39
C ALA A 92 13.11 -4.64 -8.00
N GLY A 93 14.41 -4.83 -7.78
CA GLY A 93 15.14 -6.01 -8.28
C GLY A 93 14.68 -7.34 -7.68
N HIS A 94 14.09 -7.32 -6.48
CA HIS A 94 13.58 -8.51 -5.78
C HIS A 94 12.13 -8.83 -6.19
N CYS A 95 11.33 -7.81 -6.47
CA CYS A 95 9.90 -7.94 -6.75
C CYS A 95 9.57 -7.98 -8.25
N GLY A 96 10.52 -7.70 -9.14
CA GLY A 96 10.27 -7.61 -10.59
C GLY A 96 9.78 -6.22 -11.03
N GLY A 97 10.24 -5.18 -10.35
CA GLY A 97 9.97 -3.78 -10.65
C GLY A 97 9.33 -3.01 -9.48
N MET A 98 9.33 -1.68 -9.57
CA MET A 98 8.78 -0.81 -8.53
C MET A 98 7.27 -1.01 -8.32
N ALA A 99 6.49 -1.18 -9.38
CA ALA A 99 5.06 -1.44 -9.27
C ALA A 99 4.76 -2.73 -8.49
N ALA A 100 5.54 -3.79 -8.73
CA ALA A 100 5.41 -5.04 -7.99
C ALA A 100 5.81 -4.87 -6.51
N ALA A 101 6.87 -4.12 -6.23
CA ALA A 101 7.25 -3.78 -4.86
C ALA A 101 6.14 -2.98 -4.13
N HIS A 102 5.51 -2.02 -4.81
CA HIS A 102 4.36 -1.29 -4.28
C HIS A 102 3.18 -2.21 -3.96
N ARG A 103 2.84 -3.16 -4.84
CA ARG A 103 1.78 -4.16 -4.55
C ARG A 103 2.08 -4.95 -3.28
N VAL A 104 3.31 -5.43 -3.12
CA VAL A 104 3.70 -6.20 -1.92
C VAL A 104 3.61 -5.35 -0.65
N MET A 105 4.03 -4.09 -0.70
CA MET A 105 3.87 -3.17 0.43
C MET A 105 2.40 -2.85 0.72
N GLY A 106 1.58 -2.73 -0.31
CA GLY A 106 0.13 -2.54 -0.18
C GLY A 106 -0.57 -3.74 0.46
N GLN A 107 -0.19 -4.96 0.06
CA GLN A 107 -0.67 -6.19 0.70
C GLN A 107 -0.32 -6.19 2.19
N LYS A 108 0.94 -5.87 2.55
CA LYS A 108 1.35 -5.75 3.95
C LYS A 108 0.50 -4.73 4.70
N ALA A 109 0.25 -3.56 4.12
CA ALA A 109 -0.57 -2.53 4.75
C ALA A 109 -2.02 -2.97 4.99
N ALA A 110 -2.62 -3.72 4.05
CA ALA A 110 -3.93 -4.32 4.28
C ALA A 110 -3.89 -5.28 5.47
N HIS A 111 -2.91 -6.19 5.52
CA HIS A 111 -2.78 -7.12 6.66
C HIS A 111 -2.58 -6.39 8.00
N ASP A 112 -1.69 -5.39 8.05
CA ASP A 112 -1.47 -4.58 9.25
C ASP A 112 -2.75 -3.88 9.72
N PHE A 113 -3.51 -3.31 8.79
CA PHE A 113 -4.80 -2.71 9.12
C PHE A 113 -5.81 -3.75 9.62
N LEU A 114 -5.93 -4.89 8.95
CA LEU A 114 -6.88 -5.95 9.28
C LEU A 114 -6.58 -6.63 10.62
N GLU A 115 -5.33 -6.63 11.07
CA GLU A 115 -4.92 -7.10 12.41
C GLU A 115 -5.28 -6.08 13.52
N SER A 116 -5.51 -4.81 13.17
CA SER A 116 -5.90 -3.77 14.13
C SER A 116 -7.32 -4.00 14.69
N VAL A 117 -7.69 -3.27 15.75
CA VAL A 117 -9.06 -3.33 16.30
C VAL A 117 -10.10 -2.91 15.25
N ALA A 118 -9.87 -1.78 14.56
CA ALA A 118 -10.78 -1.29 13.53
C ALA A 118 -10.90 -2.27 12.36
N GLY A 119 -9.79 -2.86 11.91
CA GLY A 119 -9.77 -3.85 10.84
C GLY A 119 -10.48 -5.15 11.21
N ARG A 120 -10.29 -5.65 12.43
CA ARG A 120 -11.01 -6.83 12.93
C ARG A 120 -12.51 -6.58 13.02
N THR A 121 -12.94 -5.41 13.50
CA THR A 121 -14.36 -5.03 13.49
C THR A 121 -14.91 -4.98 12.07
N MET A 122 -14.15 -4.41 11.12
CA MET A 122 -14.55 -4.38 9.71
C MET A 122 -14.72 -5.79 9.12
N LEU A 123 -13.81 -6.73 9.42
CA LEU A 123 -13.94 -8.13 8.99
C LEU A 123 -15.15 -8.82 9.59
N MET A 124 -15.42 -8.63 10.89
CA MET A 124 -16.60 -9.20 11.55
C MET A 124 -17.90 -8.72 10.90
N LEU A 125 -17.98 -7.45 10.51
CA LEU A 125 -19.14 -6.88 9.81
C LEU A 125 -19.27 -7.36 8.36
N ALA A 126 -18.18 -7.83 7.76
CA ALA A 126 -18.18 -8.33 6.39
C ALA A 126 -18.67 -9.78 6.26
N TYR A 127 -18.70 -10.57 7.34
CA TYR A 127 -19.17 -11.98 7.34
C TYR A 127 -18.59 -12.83 6.20
N ASP A 128 -17.28 -12.69 5.93
CA ASP A 128 -16.59 -13.37 4.81
C ASP A 128 -17.23 -13.10 3.43
N GLU A 129 -17.92 -11.97 3.28
CA GLU A 129 -18.60 -11.58 2.03
C GLU A 129 -17.89 -10.39 1.38
N PRO A 130 -17.35 -10.55 0.16
CA PRO A 130 -16.60 -9.49 -0.52
C PRO A 130 -17.35 -8.18 -0.75
N ARG A 131 -18.65 -8.20 -1.06
CA ARG A 131 -19.39 -6.94 -1.27
C ARG A 131 -19.57 -6.17 0.03
N LEU A 132 -19.85 -6.86 1.13
CA LEU A 132 -19.98 -6.28 2.46
C LEU A 132 -18.64 -5.66 2.86
N LEU A 133 -17.53 -6.38 2.68
CA LEU A 133 -16.19 -5.82 2.91
C LEU A 133 -15.94 -4.55 2.08
N LEU A 134 -16.16 -4.62 0.76
CA LEU A 134 -15.97 -3.48 -0.15
C LEU A 134 -16.88 -2.29 0.21
N GLY A 135 -18.07 -2.55 0.75
CA GLY A 135 -18.97 -1.53 1.29
C GLY A 135 -18.44 -0.87 2.57
N GLN A 136 -17.64 -1.58 3.37
CA GLN A 136 -17.01 -1.03 4.58
C GLN A 136 -15.68 -0.31 4.32
N LEU A 137 -15.02 -0.57 3.18
CA LEU A 137 -13.71 0.02 2.88
C LEU A 137 -13.65 1.54 3.03
N PRO A 138 -14.64 2.36 2.61
CA PRO A 138 -14.59 3.80 2.84
C PRO A 138 -14.40 4.17 4.32
N ALA A 139 -15.10 3.50 5.24
CA ALA A 139 -14.92 3.71 6.67
C ALA A 139 -13.56 3.20 7.17
N GLY A 140 -13.10 2.06 6.64
CA GLY A 140 -11.76 1.52 6.93
C GLY A 140 -10.65 2.51 6.56
N PHE A 141 -10.73 3.12 5.37
CA PHE A 141 -9.80 4.15 4.94
C PHE A 141 -9.83 5.38 5.85
N LEU A 142 -11.00 5.85 6.30
CA LEU A 142 -11.09 6.97 7.25
C LEU A 142 -10.46 6.66 8.61
N ALA A 143 -10.43 5.39 9.02
CA ALA A 143 -9.70 4.98 10.23
C ALA A 143 -8.17 4.96 10.01
N ALA A 144 -7.74 4.69 8.77
CA ALA A 144 -6.34 4.53 8.36
C ALA A 144 -5.64 5.85 7.98
N VAL A 145 -6.36 6.80 7.38
CA VAL A 145 -5.82 8.05 6.84
C VAL A 145 -6.80 9.20 7.05
N SER A 146 -6.31 10.43 7.08
CA SER A 146 -7.15 11.64 7.23
C SER A 146 -7.52 12.33 5.90
N TYR A 147 -7.13 11.75 4.77
CA TYR A 147 -7.27 12.36 3.45
C TYR A 147 -8.08 11.51 2.49
N GLY A 148 -8.65 12.17 1.48
CA GLY A 148 -9.27 11.57 0.31
C GLY A 148 -10.64 10.93 0.53
N GLU A 149 -11.25 10.51 -0.56
CA GLU A 149 -12.58 9.92 -0.59
C GLU A 149 -12.55 8.56 -1.30
N ARG A 150 -13.38 7.63 -0.82
CA ARG A 150 -13.52 6.30 -1.41
C ARG A 150 -14.98 5.97 -1.64
N SER A 151 -15.27 5.37 -2.78
CA SER A 151 -16.63 4.96 -3.13
C SER A 151 -16.61 3.69 -3.97
N MET A 152 -17.72 2.94 -3.92
CA MET A 152 -17.91 1.73 -4.70
C MET A 152 -19.05 1.93 -5.70
N VAL A 153 -18.76 1.64 -6.97
CA VAL A 153 -19.74 1.62 -8.07
C VAL A 153 -19.92 0.19 -8.53
N TRP A 154 -21.05 -0.42 -8.21
CA TRP A 154 -21.33 -1.81 -8.57
C TRP A 154 -21.66 -1.95 -10.06
N THR A 155 -21.05 -2.93 -10.72
CA THR A 155 -21.39 -3.30 -12.11
C THR A 155 -22.02 -4.68 -12.22
N GLY A 156 -22.05 -5.44 -11.12
CA GLY A 156 -22.73 -6.72 -11.01
C GLY A 156 -22.57 -7.32 -9.60
N PRO A 157 -23.03 -8.56 -9.38
CA PRO A 157 -22.94 -9.23 -8.08
C PRO A 157 -21.50 -9.47 -7.61
N ARG A 158 -20.59 -9.83 -8.52
CA ARG A 158 -19.19 -10.17 -8.24
C ARG A 158 -18.18 -9.21 -8.86
N GLY A 159 -18.55 -7.93 -8.97
CA GLY A 159 -17.67 -6.94 -9.55
C GLY A 159 -18.18 -5.51 -9.49
N GLY A 160 -17.26 -4.59 -9.69
CA GLY A 160 -17.53 -3.16 -9.73
C GLY A 160 -16.25 -2.34 -9.86
N ARG A 161 -16.39 -1.04 -9.64
CA ARG A 161 -15.31 -0.07 -9.66
C ARG A 161 -15.18 0.59 -8.30
N PHE A 162 -14.02 0.47 -7.68
CA PHE A 162 -13.69 1.20 -6.47
C PHE A 162 -12.97 2.48 -6.86
N VAL A 163 -13.48 3.63 -6.46
CA VAL A 163 -12.92 4.93 -6.85
C VAL A 163 -12.25 5.55 -5.63
N MET A 164 -10.99 5.93 -5.78
CA MET A 164 -10.24 6.70 -4.78
C MET A 164 -9.95 8.08 -5.35
N LYS A 165 -10.30 9.13 -4.61
CA LYS A 165 -9.98 10.52 -4.94
C LYS A 165 -9.07 11.12 -3.89
N ARG A 166 -8.15 11.98 -4.32
CA ARG A 166 -7.14 12.62 -3.46
C ARG A 166 -6.40 11.57 -2.60
N ASP A 167 -5.98 10.48 -3.23
CA ASP A 167 -5.12 9.46 -2.63
C ASP A 167 -3.66 9.65 -3.05
N PHE A 168 -2.76 9.65 -2.07
CA PHE A 168 -1.35 9.92 -2.28
C PHE A 168 -0.55 8.71 -2.74
N MET A 169 -1.01 7.47 -2.54
CA MET A 169 -0.25 6.29 -2.91
C MET A 169 -0.42 5.95 -4.40
N PRO A 170 0.61 5.41 -5.07
CA PRO A 170 0.50 4.97 -6.45
C PRO A 170 -0.55 3.87 -6.63
N ALA A 171 -1.15 3.79 -7.84
CA ALA A 171 -2.18 2.81 -8.15
C ALA A 171 -1.79 1.38 -7.75
N ALA A 172 -0.56 0.96 -8.08
CA ALA A 172 -0.05 -0.37 -7.77
C ALA A 172 -0.02 -0.70 -6.27
N TYR A 173 0.15 0.29 -5.38
CA TYR A 173 0.09 0.06 -3.95
C TYR A 173 -1.30 -0.40 -3.53
N HIS A 174 -2.33 0.32 -3.99
CA HIS A 174 -3.72 -0.02 -3.66
C HIS A 174 -4.25 -1.24 -4.41
N GLU A 175 -3.68 -1.60 -5.55
CA GLU A 175 -3.93 -2.92 -6.15
C GLU A 175 -3.56 -4.04 -5.16
N GLY A 176 -2.43 -3.88 -4.46
CA GLY A 176 -2.02 -4.78 -3.38
C GLY A 176 -2.96 -4.75 -2.18
N VAL A 177 -3.36 -3.56 -1.74
CA VAL A 177 -4.29 -3.38 -0.61
C VAL A 177 -5.64 -4.07 -0.88
N LEU A 178 -6.27 -3.74 -2.01
CA LEU A 178 -7.60 -4.25 -2.37
C LEU A 178 -7.58 -5.76 -2.60
N ARG A 179 -6.52 -6.28 -3.23
CA ARG A 179 -6.33 -7.72 -3.40
C ARG A 179 -6.26 -8.43 -2.05
N ALA A 180 -5.38 -8.01 -1.15
CA ALA A 180 -5.21 -8.65 0.16
C ALA A 180 -6.47 -8.55 1.01
N ALA A 181 -7.19 -7.42 0.94
CA ALA A 181 -8.47 -7.27 1.64
C ALA A 181 -9.51 -8.29 1.15
N LEU A 182 -9.67 -8.46 -0.16
CA LEU A 182 -10.60 -9.42 -0.74
C LEU A 182 -10.19 -10.88 -0.44
N GLU A 183 -8.89 -11.19 -0.46
CA GLU A 183 -8.37 -12.51 -0.07
C GLU A 183 -8.69 -12.83 1.40
N ALA A 184 -8.67 -11.83 2.29
CA ALA A 184 -8.94 -12.01 3.71
C ALA A 184 -10.38 -12.45 4.01
N VAL A 185 -11.32 -12.22 3.08
CA VAL A 185 -12.72 -12.69 3.15
C VAL A 185 -12.99 -13.85 2.20
N GLY A 186 -11.93 -14.54 1.75
CA GLY A 186 -12.05 -15.79 1.00
C GLY A 186 -12.36 -15.65 -0.50
N ALA A 187 -12.34 -14.44 -1.05
CA ALA A 187 -12.55 -14.23 -2.48
C ALA A 187 -11.44 -14.89 -3.32
N ARG A 188 -11.82 -15.50 -4.45
CA ARG A 188 -10.89 -16.17 -5.37
C ARG A 188 -10.95 -15.58 -6.77
N ASP A 189 -10.06 -16.03 -7.64
CA ASP A 189 -9.97 -15.59 -9.05
C ASP A 189 -9.99 -14.05 -9.19
N LEU A 190 -9.25 -13.36 -8.32
CA LEU A 190 -9.30 -11.92 -8.14
C LEU A 190 -8.65 -11.14 -9.27
N VAL A 191 -9.44 -10.24 -9.87
CA VAL A 191 -8.96 -9.16 -10.72
C VAL A 191 -9.04 -7.86 -9.94
N VAL A 192 -7.89 -7.19 -9.82
CA VAL A 192 -7.76 -5.85 -9.27
C VAL A 192 -6.84 -5.09 -10.20
N GLN A 193 -7.37 -4.09 -10.90
CA GLN A 193 -6.62 -3.31 -11.87
C GLN A 193 -6.89 -1.82 -11.69
N GLY A 194 -5.84 -1.06 -11.38
CA GLY A 194 -5.91 0.39 -11.27
C GLY A 194 -5.84 1.09 -12.63
N ARG A 195 -6.63 2.14 -12.79
CA ARG A 195 -6.55 3.10 -13.88
C ARG A 195 -6.49 4.50 -13.28
N GLU A 196 -5.35 5.14 -13.41
CA GLU A 196 -5.14 6.51 -12.95
C GLU A 196 -5.98 7.47 -13.79
N LEU A 197 -6.76 8.31 -13.12
CA LEU A 197 -7.59 9.37 -13.70
C LEU A 197 -6.90 10.74 -13.58
N GLY A 198 -5.96 10.84 -12.65
CA GLY A 198 -5.09 11.97 -12.39
C GLY A 198 -4.02 11.56 -11.38
N LEU A 199 -3.20 12.51 -10.94
CA LEU A 199 -2.07 12.21 -10.04
C LEU A 199 -2.52 11.56 -8.72
N LEU A 200 -3.65 11.98 -8.17
CA LEU A 200 -4.18 11.49 -6.89
C LEU A 200 -5.53 10.77 -7.02
N ASP A 201 -6.01 10.56 -8.24
CA ASP A 201 -7.33 10.00 -8.49
C ASP A 201 -7.17 8.71 -9.29
N THR A 202 -7.65 7.59 -8.74
CA THR A 202 -7.55 6.27 -9.37
C THR A 202 -8.88 5.55 -9.25
N GLU A 203 -9.30 4.90 -10.33
CA GLU A 203 -10.36 3.89 -10.27
C GLU A 203 -9.76 2.49 -10.35
N TYR A 204 -10.33 1.54 -9.62
CA TYR A 204 -9.91 0.16 -9.58
C TYR A 204 -11.05 -0.71 -10.09
N ALA A 205 -10.84 -1.38 -11.21
CA ALA A 205 -11.73 -2.43 -11.67
C ALA A 205 -11.53 -3.67 -10.79
N LEU A 206 -12.63 -4.16 -10.21
CA LEU A 206 -12.65 -5.29 -9.29
C LEU A 206 -13.57 -6.40 -9.81
N SER A 207 -13.11 -7.64 -9.79
CA SER A 207 -13.96 -8.82 -9.93
C SER A 207 -13.39 -10.03 -9.17
N TRP A 208 -14.27 -10.96 -8.81
CA TRP A 208 -13.93 -12.16 -8.04
C TRP A 208 -14.86 -13.33 -8.35
N ARG A 209 -14.49 -14.52 -7.86
CA ARG A 209 -15.35 -15.71 -7.78
C ARG A 209 -15.50 -16.19 -6.35
#